data_AF-A0A9E2UJQ5-F1
#
_entry.id   AF-A0A9E2UJQ5-F1
#
_cell.length_a   1.000
_cell.length_b   1.000
_cell.length_c   1.000
_cell.angle_alpha   90.00
_cell.angle_beta   90.00
_cell.angle_gamma   90.00
#
_symmetry.space_group_name_H-M   'P 1'
#
loop_
_entity.id
_entity.type
_entity.pdbx_description
1 polymer ?
#
loop_
_entity_poly.entity_id
_entity_poly.type
_entity_poly.pdbx_seq_one_letter_code
_entity_poly.pdbx_strand_id
1 'polypeptide(L)'
;MLKFPAALRSRNALVTVLGVVLIAGTTTVVAQTTPLEPIQWDKRRLDQLDRNVRRLERAVTQRNAAGQPVIIEPDPEVVALQGRVGLMDRRIDDLEATVRRVNGDIERLTFQLDETGRDNVALGARVRDAEGRIRAMEAAAAREAELNSPIPTTSPTGDPARDLTAAARLAATDPARGDRALQTVILAWPDTPQAREASSRLGDLRV
;
A
#
# COMPACT_ATOMS: atom_id res chain seq x y z
N MET A 1 -19.76 0.45 32.64
CA MET A 1 -19.04 -0.49 31.76
C MET A 1 -19.75 -0.54 30.41
N LEU A 2 -19.35 0.29 29.44
CA LEU A 2 -19.93 0.25 28.09
C LEU A 2 -19.15 -0.77 27.25
N LYS A 3 -19.82 -1.85 26.84
CA LYS A 3 -19.29 -2.87 25.92
C LYS A 3 -19.46 -2.36 24.49
N PHE A 4 -18.35 -2.04 23.82
CA PHE A 4 -18.36 -1.82 22.37
C PHE A 4 -18.25 -3.17 21.63
N PRO A 5 -19.05 -3.40 20.57
CA PRO A 5 -19.07 -4.66 19.84
C PRO A 5 -17.77 -4.87 19.03
N ALA A 6 -17.33 -6.12 18.99
CA ALA A 6 -16.05 -6.60 18.44
C ALA A 6 -15.86 -6.45 16.91
N ALA A 7 -16.75 -5.74 16.22
CA ALA A 7 -16.73 -5.59 14.76
C ALA A 7 -15.77 -4.49 14.24
N LEU A 8 -15.17 -3.69 15.12
CA LEU A 8 -14.28 -2.57 14.76
C LEU A 8 -12.78 -2.92 14.76
N ARG A 9 -12.44 -4.21 14.80
CA ARG A 9 -11.06 -4.70 14.93
C ARG A 9 -10.37 -4.99 13.59
N SER A 10 -10.70 -4.23 12.53
CA SER A 10 -9.92 -4.25 11.29
C SER A 10 -9.30 -2.88 11.06
N ARG A 11 -7.97 -2.86 10.90
CA ARG A 11 -7.15 -1.67 10.63
C ARG A 11 -7.65 -0.83 9.44
N ASN A 12 -8.46 -1.43 8.57
CA ASN A 12 -8.98 -0.80 7.36
C ASN A 12 -10.21 0.10 7.62
N ALA A 13 -10.96 -0.10 8.71
CA ALA A 13 -12.10 0.75 9.07
C ALA A 13 -11.70 2.04 9.81
N LEU A 14 -10.50 2.06 10.39
CA LEU A 14 -9.98 3.21 11.13
C LEU A 14 -9.45 4.30 10.19
N VAL A 15 -8.99 3.92 8.99
CA VAL A 15 -8.49 4.83 7.96
C VAL A 15 -9.63 5.58 7.26
N THR A 16 -10.79 4.95 7.08
CA THR A 16 -11.96 5.60 6.46
C THR A 16 -12.66 6.58 7.39
N VAL A 17 -12.67 6.34 8.71
CA VAL A 17 -13.24 7.32 9.67
C VAL A 17 -12.32 8.52 9.86
N LEU A 18 -10.99 8.35 9.84
CA LEU A 18 -10.05 9.47 9.92
C LEU A 18 -10.04 10.32 8.62
N GLY A 19 -10.26 9.69 7.46
CA GLY A 19 -10.37 10.36 6.17
C GLY A 19 -11.66 11.20 6.01
N VAL A 20 -12.77 10.76 6.59
CA VAL A 20 -14.05 11.51 6.54
C VAL A 20 -14.07 12.68 7.53
N VAL A 21 -13.36 12.59 8.66
CA VAL A 21 -13.26 13.70 9.62
C VAL A 21 -12.34 14.82 9.12
N LEU A 22 -11.33 14.51 8.31
CA LEU A 22 -10.45 15.53 7.71
C LEU A 22 -11.09 16.30 6.54
N ILE A 23 -12.06 15.70 5.84
CA ILE A 23 -12.80 16.36 4.76
C ILE A 23 -14.02 17.14 5.29
N ALA A 24 -14.57 16.76 6.45
CA ALA A 24 -15.67 17.48 7.10
C ALA A 24 -15.21 18.67 7.97
N GLY A 25 -13.90 18.86 8.15
CA GLY A 25 -13.32 19.91 8.99
C GLY A 25 -13.08 21.26 8.30
N THR A 26 -13.37 21.40 7.00
CA THR A 26 -13.39 22.70 6.33
C THR A 26 -14.71 23.41 6.61
N THR A 27 -14.96 23.74 7.88
CA THR A 27 -15.85 24.86 8.16
C THR A 27 -15.14 26.08 7.60
N THR A 28 -15.63 26.52 6.44
CA THR A 28 -15.35 27.85 5.93
C THR A 28 -15.68 28.83 7.06
N VAL A 29 -14.66 29.30 7.77
CA VAL A 29 -14.79 30.47 8.62
C VAL A 29 -14.93 31.64 7.65
N VAL A 30 -16.14 31.79 7.12
CA VAL A 30 -16.58 33.05 6.54
C VAL A 30 -16.59 33.98 7.73
N ALA A 31 -15.55 34.80 7.84
CA ALA A 31 -15.60 35.97 8.69
C ALA A 31 -16.84 36.74 8.24
N GLN A 32 -17.94 36.63 8.98
CA GLN A 32 -19.09 37.51 8.84
C GLN A 32 -18.60 38.89 9.28
N THR A 33 -17.96 39.60 8.35
CA THR A 33 -17.94 41.05 8.40
C THR A 33 -19.40 41.44 8.26
N THR A 34 -20.07 41.75 9.36
CA THR A 34 -21.33 42.48 9.33
C THR A 34 -21.11 43.63 8.35
N PRO A 35 -21.83 43.70 7.22
CA PRO A 35 -21.65 44.82 6.32
C PRO A 35 -21.97 46.07 7.13
N LEU A 36 -20.98 46.94 7.34
CA LEU A 36 -21.23 48.24 7.94
C LEU A 36 -22.28 48.91 7.06
N GLU A 37 -23.45 49.19 7.62
CA GLU A 37 -24.51 49.86 6.88
C GLU A 37 -23.95 51.13 6.24
N PRO A 38 -24.24 51.41 4.96
CA PRO A 38 -23.76 52.61 4.31
C PRO A 38 -24.15 53.84 5.14
N ILE A 39 -23.17 54.66 5.51
CA ILE A 39 -23.41 55.87 6.30
C ILE A 39 -24.37 56.77 5.50
N GLN A 40 -25.60 56.91 5.99
CA GLN A 40 -26.59 57.82 5.40
C GLN A 40 -26.26 59.26 5.82
N TRP A 41 -25.89 60.09 4.84
CA TRP A 41 -25.52 61.49 5.03
C TRP A 41 -26.74 62.41 4.89
N ASP A 42 -27.43 62.62 6.01
CA ASP A 42 -28.51 63.62 6.09
C ASP A 42 -27.93 65.06 6.11
N LYS A 43 -28.67 66.04 5.57
CA LYS A 43 -28.26 67.46 5.51
C LYS A 43 -27.85 68.01 6.87
N ARG A 44 -28.59 67.65 7.92
CA ARG A 44 -28.27 68.06 9.30
C ARG A 44 -26.93 67.51 9.78
N ARG A 45 -26.55 66.30 9.34
CA ARG A 45 -25.26 65.70 9.67
C ARG A 45 -24.12 66.41 8.92
N LEU A 46 -24.33 66.78 7.65
CA LEU A 46 -23.39 67.62 6.92
C LEU A 46 -23.19 68.99 7.59
N ASP A 47 -24.26 69.64 8.03
CA ASP A 47 -24.17 70.95 8.70
C ASP A 47 -23.48 70.86 10.07
N GLN A 48 -23.67 69.74 10.79
CA GLN A 48 -22.93 69.47 12.03
C GLN A 48 -21.45 69.19 11.74
N LEU A 49 -21.16 68.42 10.70
CA LEU A 49 -19.80 68.12 10.27
C LEU A 49 -19.07 69.40 9.86
N ASP A 50 -19.66 70.25 9.04
CA ASP A 50 -19.09 71.52 8.59
C ASP A 50 -18.81 72.47 9.76
N ARG A 51 -19.71 72.54 10.75
CA ARG A 51 -19.45 73.28 12.01
C ARG A 51 -18.31 72.67 12.82
N ASN A 52 -18.23 71.35 12.92
CA ASN A 52 -17.17 70.65 13.65
C ASN A 52 -15.82 70.81 12.94
N VAL A 53 -15.78 70.73 11.62
CA VAL A 53 -14.59 70.96 10.78
C VAL A 53 -14.10 72.39 10.98
N ARG A 54 -14.97 73.40 10.89
CA ARG A 54 -14.56 74.80 11.16
C ARG A 54 -14.07 75.04 12.59
N ARG A 55 -14.60 74.30 13.57
CA ARG A 55 -14.11 74.35 14.97
C ARG A 55 -12.74 73.67 15.10
N LEU A 56 -12.57 72.51 14.49
CA LEU A 56 -11.31 71.78 14.43
C LEU A 56 -10.23 72.58 13.72
N GLU A 57 -10.55 73.18 12.57
CA GLU A 57 -9.64 74.04 11.81
C GLU A 57 -9.15 75.20 12.66
N ARG A 58 -10.06 75.91 13.36
CA ARG A 58 -9.71 76.97 14.31
C ARG A 58 -8.86 76.47 15.48
N ALA A 59 -9.21 75.32 16.07
CA ALA A 59 -8.45 74.74 17.18
C ALA A 59 -7.05 74.28 16.74
N VAL A 60 -6.91 73.76 15.52
CA VAL A 60 -5.63 73.35 14.91
C VAL A 60 -4.79 74.57 14.54
N THR A 61 -5.37 75.63 13.95
CA THR A 61 -4.63 76.89 13.70
C THR A 61 -4.20 77.53 15.01
N GLN A 62 -5.05 77.50 16.04
CA GLN A 62 -4.71 78.01 17.37
C GLN A 62 -3.60 77.20 18.05
N ARG A 63 -3.64 75.86 17.98
CA ARG A 63 -2.56 74.99 18.52
C ARG A 63 -1.26 75.14 17.74
N ASN A 64 -1.32 75.22 16.41
CA ASN A 64 -0.14 75.48 15.57
C ASN A 64 0.48 76.85 15.86
N ALA A 65 -0.33 77.89 16.05
CA ALA A 65 0.14 79.23 16.42
C ALA A 65 0.73 79.31 17.84
N ALA A 66 0.31 78.42 18.74
CA ALA A 66 0.86 78.27 20.10
C ALA A 66 2.16 77.44 20.16
N GLY A 67 2.69 76.99 19.01
CA GLY A 67 3.98 76.28 18.93
C GLY A 67 3.98 74.87 19.52
N GLN A 68 2.81 74.27 19.76
CA GLN A 68 2.69 72.90 20.28
C GLN A 68 2.45 71.92 19.12
N PRO A 69 3.38 70.99 18.84
CA PRO A 69 3.20 70.01 17.77
C PRO A 69 1.95 69.17 18.01
N VAL A 70 1.15 68.96 16.97
CA VAL A 70 0.09 67.96 16.98
C VAL A 70 0.74 66.59 16.84
N ILE A 71 1.14 66.00 17.97
CA ILE A 71 1.58 64.60 18.01
C ILE A 71 0.32 63.74 17.88
N ILE A 72 0.17 63.08 16.74
CA ILE A 72 -0.84 62.04 16.55
C ILE A 72 -0.24 60.79 17.18
N GLU A 73 -0.57 60.54 18.44
CA GLU A 73 -0.25 59.27 19.08
C GLU A 73 -1.09 58.18 18.40
N PRO A 74 -0.47 57.11 17.87
CA PRO A 74 -1.23 56.00 17.30
C PRO A 74 -2.11 55.42 18.41
N ASP A 75 -3.38 55.18 18.07
CA ASP A 75 -4.36 54.63 18.99
C ASP A 75 -3.82 53.33 19.61
N PRO A 76 -3.81 53.15 20.95
CA PRO A 76 -3.28 51.94 21.59
C PRO A 76 -3.87 50.64 21.03
N GLU A 77 -5.10 50.67 20.52
CA GLU A 77 -5.73 49.52 19.85
C GLU A 77 -5.04 49.15 18.53
N VAL A 78 -4.57 50.12 17.76
CA VAL A 78 -3.84 49.91 16.50
C VAL A 78 -2.47 49.29 16.77
N VAL A 79 -1.78 49.74 17.81
CA VAL A 79 -0.49 49.16 18.24
C VAL A 79 -0.68 47.71 18.70
N ALA A 80 -1.72 47.44 19.48
CA ALA A 80 -2.06 46.08 19.91
C ALA A 80 -2.43 45.17 18.72
N LEU A 81 -3.15 45.70 17.73
CA LEU A 81 -3.49 44.97 16.51
C LEU A 81 -2.24 44.65 15.67
N GLN A 82 -1.33 45.61 15.49
CA GLN A 82 -0.04 45.37 14.82
C GLN A 82 0.76 44.25 15.50
N GLY A 83 0.79 44.23 16.84
CA GLY A 83 1.43 43.15 17.60
C GLY A 83 0.78 41.78 17.36
N ARG A 84 -0.56 41.73 17.26
CA ARG A 84 -1.30 40.50 16.95
C ARG A 84 -1.04 40.02 15.52
N VAL A 85 -1.07 40.91 14.54
CA VAL A 85 -0.78 40.60 13.14
C VAL A 85 0.64 40.04 13.02
N GLY A 86 1.65 40.68 13.64
CA GLY A 86 3.02 40.16 13.63
C GLY A 86 3.22 38.83 14.37
N LEU A 87 2.32 38.46 15.30
CA LEU A 87 2.29 37.10 15.87
C LEU A 87 1.68 36.09 14.88
N MET A 88 0.64 36.49 14.16
CA MET A 88 -0.01 35.66 13.15
C MET A 88 0.92 35.37 11.98
N ASP A 89 1.67 36.38 11.49
CA ASP A 89 2.64 36.21 10.41
C ASP A 89 3.71 35.17 10.76
N ARG A 90 4.30 35.26 11.96
CA ARG A 90 5.27 34.27 12.44
C ARG A 90 4.69 32.85 12.50
N ARG A 91 3.44 32.70 12.95
CA ARG A 91 2.76 31.40 12.97
C ARG A 91 2.51 30.86 11.57
N ILE A 92 2.18 31.74 10.61
CA ILE A 92 2.01 31.35 9.20
C ILE A 92 3.35 30.88 8.62
N ASP A 93 4.44 31.59 8.90
CA ASP A 93 5.78 31.20 8.46
C ASP A 93 6.19 29.82 9.02
N ASP A 94 5.93 29.58 10.32
CA ASP A 94 6.19 28.29 10.97
C ASP A 94 5.35 27.15 10.36
N LEU A 95 4.07 27.43 10.05
CA LEU A 95 3.18 26.48 9.38
C LEU A 95 3.65 26.18 7.97
N GLU A 96 4.07 27.19 7.21
CA GLU A 96 4.59 27.02 5.86
C GLU A 96 5.88 26.17 5.86
N ALA A 97 6.79 26.45 6.80
CA ALA A 97 8.00 25.64 6.98
C ALA A 97 7.67 24.18 7.35
N THR A 98 6.65 23.97 8.18
CA THR A 98 6.19 22.63 8.56
C THR A 98 5.57 21.89 7.38
N VAL A 99 4.70 22.54 6.61
CA VAL A 99 4.08 21.96 5.41
C VAL A 99 5.13 21.60 4.37
N ARG A 100 6.13 22.47 4.14
CA ARG A 100 7.25 22.17 3.25
C ARG A 100 8.02 20.92 3.70
N ARG A 101 8.29 20.78 5.01
CA ARG A 101 8.95 19.59 5.57
C ARG A 101 8.09 18.33 5.38
N VAL A 102 6.81 18.39 5.73
CA VAL A 102 5.88 17.25 5.61
C VAL A 102 5.75 16.81 4.16
N ASN A 103 5.68 17.74 3.20
CA ASN A 103 5.65 17.39 1.78
C ASN A 103 6.92 16.66 1.34
N GLY A 104 8.10 17.13 1.76
CA GLY A 104 9.35 16.43 1.48
C GLY A 104 9.43 15.03 2.13
N ASP A 105 8.84 14.86 3.31
CA ASP A 105 8.77 13.54 3.96
C ASP A 105 7.79 12.60 3.23
N ILE A 106 6.65 13.12 2.74
CA ILE A 106 5.70 12.36 1.92
C ILE A 106 6.35 11.88 0.62
N GLU A 107 7.07 12.75 -0.08
CA GLU A 107 7.80 12.38 -1.30
C GLU A 107 8.81 11.26 -1.03
N ARG A 108 9.58 11.37 0.07
CA ARG A 108 10.55 10.35 0.47
C ARG A 108 9.90 9.02 0.81
N LEU A 109 8.80 9.04 1.58
CA LEU A 109 8.06 7.84 1.96
C LEU A 109 7.40 7.17 0.74
N THR A 110 6.93 7.97 -0.22
CA THR A 110 6.33 7.47 -1.47
C THR A 110 7.39 6.73 -2.29
N PHE A 111 8.59 7.31 -2.43
CA PHE A 111 9.71 6.64 -3.11
C PHE A 111 10.13 5.34 -2.41
N GLN A 112 10.22 5.33 -1.08
CA GLN A 112 10.55 4.13 -0.32
C GLN A 112 9.49 3.03 -0.45
N LEU A 113 8.21 3.40 -0.49
CA LEU A 113 7.11 2.45 -0.67
C LEU A 113 7.16 1.81 -2.06
N ASP A 114 7.41 2.61 -3.10
CA ASP A 114 7.55 2.11 -4.47
C ASP A 114 8.72 1.14 -4.60
N GLU A 115 9.87 1.47 -4.01
CA GLU A 115 11.05 0.60 -4.03
C GLU A 115 10.80 -0.72 -3.27
N THR A 116 10.21 -0.63 -2.08
CA THR A 116 9.80 -1.82 -1.30
C THR A 116 8.78 -2.67 -2.05
N GLY A 117 7.90 -2.04 -2.83
CA GLY A 117 6.96 -2.72 -3.71
C GLY A 117 7.66 -3.55 -4.79
N ARG A 118 8.66 -2.95 -5.47
CA ARG A 118 9.47 -3.65 -6.49
C ARG A 118 10.26 -4.80 -5.90
N ASP A 119 10.89 -4.59 -4.74
CA ASP A 119 11.66 -5.61 -4.04
C ASP A 119 10.80 -6.81 -3.66
N ASN A 120 9.59 -6.58 -3.15
CA ASN A 120 8.65 -7.65 -2.83
C ASN A 120 8.23 -8.46 -4.07
N VAL A 121 7.98 -7.79 -5.20
CA VAL A 121 7.67 -8.47 -6.47
C VAL A 121 8.86 -9.34 -6.92
N ALA A 122 10.09 -8.82 -6.83
CA ALA A 122 11.30 -9.54 -7.18
C ALA A 122 11.54 -10.76 -6.26
N LEU A 123 11.39 -10.59 -4.95
CA LEU A 123 11.49 -11.68 -3.98
C LEU A 123 10.41 -12.74 -4.21
N GLY A 124 9.16 -12.33 -4.46
CA GLY A 124 8.08 -13.24 -4.79
C GLY A 124 8.35 -14.06 -6.06
N ALA A 125 8.98 -13.47 -7.07
CA ALA A 125 9.40 -14.20 -8.27
C ALA A 125 10.49 -15.23 -7.97
N ARG A 126 11.50 -14.87 -7.16
CA ARG A 126 12.58 -15.78 -6.74
C ARG A 126 12.05 -16.96 -5.92
N VAL A 127 11.10 -16.73 -5.02
CA VAL A 127 10.47 -17.80 -4.23
C VAL A 127 9.74 -18.77 -5.15
N ARG A 128 8.93 -18.29 -6.10
CA ARG A 128 8.23 -19.17 -7.05
C ARG A 128 9.17 -19.99 -7.92
N ASP A 129 10.27 -19.40 -8.39
CA ASP A 129 11.30 -20.12 -9.15
C ASP A 129 11.98 -21.20 -8.27
N ALA A 130 12.35 -20.86 -7.05
CA ALA A 130 12.94 -21.81 -6.10
C ALA A 130 11.98 -22.97 -5.77
N GLU A 131 10.71 -22.68 -5.50
CA GLU A 131 9.67 -23.71 -5.30
C GLU A 131 9.51 -24.60 -6.54
N GLY A 132 9.53 -24.02 -7.74
CA GLY A 132 9.47 -24.77 -8.99
C GLY A 132 10.64 -25.75 -9.14
N ARG A 133 11.86 -25.29 -8.83
CA ARG A 133 13.06 -26.14 -8.85
C ARG A 133 13.00 -27.25 -7.81
N ILE A 134 12.55 -26.95 -6.60
CA ILE A 134 12.36 -27.96 -5.54
C ILE A 134 11.37 -29.04 -6.01
N ARG A 135 10.21 -28.66 -6.53
CA ARG A 135 9.23 -29.64 -7.04
C ARG A 135 9.80 -30.51 -8.16
N ALA A 136 10.58 -29.93 -9.07
CA ALA A 136 11.24 -30.67 -10.14
C ALA A 136 12.29 -31.66 -9.58
N MET A 137 13.09 -31.23 -8.60
CA MET A 137 14.07 -32.08 -7.92
C MET A 137 13.39 -33.20 -7.13
N GLU A 138 12.31 -32.91 -6.42
CA GLU A 138 11.51 -33.91 -5.69
C GLU A 138 10.91 -34.94 -6.64
N ALA A 139 10.35 -34.52 -7.77
CA ALA A 139 9.82 -35.43 -8.78
C ALA A 139 10.91 -36.31 -9.40
N ALA A 140 12.09 -35.74 -9.68
CA ALA A 140 13.24 -36.49 -10.18
C ALA A 140 13.73 -37.52 -9.14
N ALA A 141 13.88 -37.11 -7.88
CA ALA A 141 14.30 -37.97 -6.79
C ALA A 141 13.29 -39.09 -6.52
N ALA A 142 11.98 -38.81 -6.56
CA ALA A 142 10.93 -39.81 -6.42
C ALA A 142 11.00 -40.85 -7.55
N ARG A 143 11.22 -40.41 -8.79
CA ARG A 143 11.39 -41.31 -9.93
C ARG A 143 12.64 -42.17 -9.80
N GLU A 144 13.76 -41.57 -9.41
CA GLU A 144 15.01 -42.31 -9.18
C GLU A 144 14.87 -43.34 -8.05
N ALA A 145 14.20 -42.98 -6.95
CA ALA A 145 13.92 -43.90 -5.85
C ALA A 145 13.03 -45.08 -6.30
N GLU A 146 12.01 -44.82 -7.12
CA GLU A 146 11.19 -45.88 -7.73
C GLU A 146 12.03 -46.80 -8.63
N LEU A 147 12.88 -46.21 -9.47
CA LEU A 147 13.74 -46.95 -10.40
C LEU A 147 14.88 -47.72 -9.72
N ASN A 148 15.26 -47.34 -8.50
CA ASN A 148 16.30 -48.01 -7.70
C ASN A 148 15.72 -48.96 -6.63
N SER A 149 14.40 -48.98 -6.43
CA SER A 149 13.77 -49.87 -5.45
C SER A 149 13.99 -51.35 -5.81
N PRO A 150 13.93 -52.28 -4.85
CA PRO A 150 13.95 -53.71 -5.15
C PRO A 150 12.85 -54.09 -6.15
N ILE A 151 13.14 -55.05 -7.02
CA ILE A 151 12.17 -55.54 -8.00
C ILE A 151 11.22 -56.51 -7.29
N PRO A 152 9.89 -56.30 -7.35
CA PRO A 152 8.93 -57.22 -6.75
C PRO A 152 9.04 -58.61 -7.38
N THR A 153 8.95 -59.65 -6.55
CA THR A 153 8.84 -61.04 -6.99
C THR A 153 7.39 -61.53 -7.00
N THR A 154 6.43 -60.64 -6.77
CA THR A 154 5.01 -60.94 -6.66
C THR A 154 4.24 -60.37 -7.85
N SER A 155 3.27 -61.13 -8.35
CA SER A 155 2.39 -60.69 -9.43
C SER A 155 1.41 -59.60 -8.96
N PRO A 156 1.31 -58.47 -9.68
CA PRO A 156 0.28 -57.45 -9.42
C PRO A 156 -1.14 -57.88 -9.78
N THR A 157 -1.34 -58.70 -10.82
CA THR A 157 -2.68 -59.06 -11.32
C THR A 157 -3.10 -60.51 -11.06
N GLY A 158 -2.17 -61.36 -10.61
CA GLY A 158 -2.36 -62.80 -10.46
C GLY A 158 -2.40 -63.58 -11.78
N ASP A 159 -2.14 -62.94 -12.92
CA ASP A 159 -2.18 -63.55 -14.25
C ASP A 159 -0.95 -63.15 -15.09
N PRO A 160 -0.12 -64.12 -15.54
CA PRO A 160 1.11 -63.83 -16.30
C PRO A 160 0.85 -63.11 -17.63
N ALA A 161 -0.27 -63.38 -18.31
CA ALA A 161 -0.57 -62.74 -19.60
C ALA A 161 -0.94 -61.26 -19.42
N ARG A 162 -1.67 -60.94 -18.34
CA ARG A 162 -2.04 -59.56 -18.01
C ARG A 162 -0.84 -58.76 -17.53
N ASP A 163 -0.02 -59.33 -16.67
CA ASP A 163 1.21 -58.68 -16.19
C ASP A 163 2.16 -58.36 -17.36
N LEU A 164 2.38 -59.31 -18.28
CA LEU A 164 3.22 -59.09 -19.47
C LEU A 164 2.65 -57.99 -20.38
N THR A 165 1.33 -58.01 -20.61
CA THR A 165 0.67 -56.99 -21.44
C THR A 165 0.80 -55.60 -20.81
N ALA A 166 0.64 -55.50 -19.49
CA ALA A 166 0.81 -54.25 -18.75
C ALA A 166 2.26 -53.75 -18.80
N ALA A 167 3.22 -54.64 -18.57
CA ALA A 167 4.65 -54.32 -18.65
C ALA A 167 5.06 -53.85 -20.05
N ALA A 168 4.56 -54.49 -21.11
CA ALA A 168 4.84 -54.11 -22.50
C ALA A 168 4.25 -52.74 -22.87
N ARG A 169 3.03 -52.43 -22.41
CA ARG A 169 2.44 -51.09 -22.59
C ARG A 169 3.24 -50.03 -21.86
N LEU A 170 3.72 -50.34 -20.66
CA LEU A 170 4.56 -49.43 -19.88
C LEU A 170 5.91 -49.22 -20.54
N ALA A 171 6.53 -50.27 -21.11
CA ALA A 171 7.78 -50.15 -21.86
C ALA A 171 7.67 -49.25 -23.10
N ALA A 172 6.50 -49.24 -23.76
CA ALA A 172 6.26 -48.37 -24.90
C ALA A 172 6.13 -46.88 -24.52
N THR A 173 5.70 -46.56 -23.30
CA THR A 173 5.49 -45.17 -22.85
C THR A 173 6.60 -44.64 -21.94
N ASP A 174 7.18 -45.50 -21.12
CA ASP A 174 8.28 -45.23 -20.20
C ASP A 174 9.23 -46.45 -20.16
N PRO A 175 10.26 -46.47 -21.04
CA PRO A 175 11.17 -47.61 -21.16
C PRO A 175 11.84 -48.00 -19.84
N ALA A 176 12.19 -47.03 -18.99
CA ALA A 176 12.85 -47.29 -17.71
C ALA A 176 11.93 -48.01 -16.71
N ARG A 177 10.66 -47.59 -16.64
CA ARG A 177 9.66 -48.30 -15.81
C ARG A 177 9.25 -49.62 -16.43
N GLY A 178 9.18 -49.70 -17.76
CA GLY A 178 8.91 -50.92 -18.50
C GLY A 178 9.96 -52.00 -18.29
N ASP A 179 11.24 -51.63 -18.29
CA ASP A 179 12.37 -52.51 -17.95
C ASP A 179 12.13 -53.20 -16.60
N ARG A 180 11.83 -52.41 -15.56
CA ARG A 180 11.53 -52.92 -14.22
C ARG A 180 10.27 -53.80 -14.21
N ALA A 181 9.21 -53.39 -14.90
CA ALA A 181 7.99 -54.18 -14.97
C ALA A 181 8.20 -55.54 -15.67
N LEU A 182 9.02 -55.59 -16.71
CA LEU A 182 9.40 -56.84 -17.38
C LEU A 182 10.23 -57.73 -16.45
N GLN A 183 11.18 -57.15 -15.69
CA GLN A 183 11.91 -57.89 -14.66
C GLN A 183 10.98 -58.47 -13.58
N THR A 184 9.95 -57.73 -13.15
CA THR A 184 8.92 -58.26 -12.23
C THR A 184 8.19 -59.47 -12.82
N VAL A 185 7.82 -59.45 -14.10
CA VAL A 185 7.17 -60.60 -14.78
C VAL A 185 8.07 -61.82 -14.77
N ILE A 186 9.37 -61.65 -15.06
CA ILE A 186 10.36 -62.73 -15.06
C ILE A 186 10.47 -63.36 -13.67
N LEU A 187 10.54 -62.53 -12.62
CA LEU A 187 10.70 -62.99 -11.24
C LEU A 187 9.42 -63.60 -10.65
N ALA A 188 8.24 -63.07 -11.00
CA ALA A 188 6.96 -63.55 -10.50
C ALA A 188 6.49 -64.86 -11.17
N TRP A 189 6.92 -65.09 -12.42
CA TRP A 189 6.41 -66.20 -13.25
C TRP A 189 7.52 -66.98 -13.99
N PRO A 190 8.59 -67.44 -13.30
CA PRO A 190 9.82 -67.91 -13.94
C PRO A 190 9.62 -69.07 -14.93
N ASP A 191 8.67 -69.97 -14.67
CA ASP A 191 8.44 -71.18 -15.47
C ASP A 191 7.39 -70.99 -16.60
N THR A 192 6.99 -69.76 -16.89
CA THR A 192 5.93 -69.47 -17.87
C THR A 192 6.47 -69.06 -19.24
N PRO A 193 5.72 -69.27 -20.34
CA PRO A 193 6.06 -68.70 -21.64
C PRO A 193 6.21 -67.16 -21.60
N GLN A 194 5.42 -66.49 -20.77
CA GLN A 194 5.41 -65.04 -20.61
C GLN A 194 6.71 -64.51 -20.02
N ALA A 195 7.36 -65.23 -19.10
CA ALA A 195 8.69 -64.85 -18.59
C ALA A 195 9.78 -64.95 -19.66
N ARG A 196 9.71 -65.92 -20.58
CA ARG A 196 10.65 -66.02 -21.72
C ARG A 196 10.46 -64.86 -22.69
N GLU A 197 9.22 -64.52 -23.00
CA GLU A 197 8.89 -63.36 -23.84
C GLU A 197 9.33 -62.05 -23.17
N ALA A 198 9.10 -61.90 -21.86
CA ALA A 198 9.57 -60.75 -21.09
C ALA A 198 11.10 -60.62 -21.14
N SER A 199 11.83 -61.74 -21.05
CA SER A 199 13.30 -61.76 -21.14
C SER A 199 13.80 -61.34 -22.52
N SER A 200 13.15 -61.80 -23.59
CA SER A 200 13.46 -61.36 -24.96
C SER A 200 13.26 -59.86 -25.12
N ARG A 201 12.11 -59.33 -24.68
CA ARG A 201 11.78 -57.91 -24.78
C ARG A 201 12.67 -57.03 -23.91
N LEU A 202 13.08 -57.52 -22.75
CA LEU A 202 14.05 -56.84 -21.90
C LEU A 202 15.41 -56.71 -22.59
N GLY A 203 15.82 -57.75 -23.32
CA GLY A 203 17.00 -57.72 -24.18
C GLY A 203 16.89 -56.63 -25.24
N ASP A 204 15.79 -56.62 -25.99
CA ASP A 204 15.56 -55.63 -27.06
C ASP A 204 15.52 -54.18 -26.53
N LEU A 205 15.06 -53.97 -25.29
CA LEU A 205 14.94 -52.66 -24.68
C LEU A 205 16.28 -52.09 -24.17
N ARG A 206 17.31 -52.93 -23.99
CA ARG A 206 18.62 -52.54 -23.46
C ARG A 206 19.72 -52.39 -24.51
N VAL A 207 19.40 -52.72 -25.76
CA VAL A 207 20.28 -52.56 -26.94
C VAL A 207 20.12 -51.15 -27.51
#